data_AF-A0A1G7CIJ9-F1
#
_entry.id   AF-A0A1G7CIJ9-F1
#
_cell.length_a   1.000
_cell.length_b   1.000
_cell.length_c   1.000
_cell.angle_alpha   90.00
_cell.angle_beta   90.00
_cell.angle_gamma   90.00
#
_symmetry.space_group_name_H-M   'P 1'
#
loop_
_entity.id
_entity.type
_entity.pdbx_description
1 polymer ?
#
loop_
_entity_poly.entity_id
_entity_poly.type
_entity_poly.pdbx_seq_one_letter_code
_entity_poly.pdbx_strand_id
1 'polypeptide(L)' 'MRRIALPEDVAEALERFRRARGRGWRKALLHLAVEEERKALARLVVELRATAASQGLTEEEVARRLEV' A
#
# COMPACT_ATOMS: atom_id res chain seq x y z
N MET A 1 19.33 -14.01 7.76
CA MET A 1 18.10 -13.53 7.09
C MET A 1 16.92 -14.31 7.67
N ARG A 2 15.93 -13.62 8.27
CA ARG A 2 14.71 -14.25 8.80
C ARG A 2 13.89 -14.77 7.60
N ARG A 3 13.61 -16.07 7.51
CA ARG A 3 12.68 -16.61 6.51
C ARG A 3 11.27 -16.25 6.96
N ILE A 4 10.62 -15.36 6.24
CA ILE A 4 9.18 -15.14 6.39
C ILE A 4 8.52 -16.31 5.66
N ALA A 5 7.89 -17.21 6.41
CA ALA A 5 7.00 -18.20 5.83
C ALA A 5 5.72 -17.47 5.42
N LEU A 6 5.39 -17.51 4.14
CA LEU A 6 4.10 -17.01 3.67
C LEU A 6 3.03 -18.04 4.01
N PRO A 7 1.82 -17.61 4.39
CA PRO A 7 0.65 -18.46 4.39
C PRO A 7 0.50 -19.22 3.06
N GLU A 8 0.00 -20.46 3.13
CA GLU A 8 -0.06 -21.38 1.97
C GLU A 8 -0.87 -20.81 0.81
N ASP A 9 -2.00 -20.16 1.11
CA ASP A 9 -2.88 -19.48 0.16
C ASP A 9 -2.14 -18.37 -0.62
N VAL A 10 -1.30 -17.60 0.07
CA VAL A 10 -0.48 -16.55 -0.53
C VAL A 10 0.60 -17.14 -1.42
N ALA A 11 1.22 -18.25 -1.00
CA ALA A 11 2.23 -18.94 -1.80
C ALA A 11 1.64 -19.49 -3.10
N GLU A 12 0.46 -20.11 -3.04
CA GLU A 12 -0.26 -20.61 -4.22
C GLU A 12 -0.66 -19.48 -5.18
N ALA A 13 -1.17 -18.37 -4.65
CA ALA A 13 -1.53 -17.20 -5.44
C ALA A 13 -0.30 -16.60 -6.16
N LEU A 14 0.84 -16.52 -5.47
CA LEU A 14 2.11 -16.05 -6.04
C LEU A 14 2.62 -16.98 -7.13
N GLU A 15 2.51 -18.30 -6.94
CA GLU A 15 2.94 -19.27 -7.95
C GLU A 15 2.05 -19.19 -9.21
N ARG A 16 0.73 -19.04 -9.05
CA ARG A 16 -0.19 -18.78 -10.17
C ARG A 16 0.17 -17.48 -10.90
N PHE A 17 0.45 -16.41 -10.15
CA PHE A 17 0.88 -15.14 -10.71
C PHE A 17 2.19 -15.26 -11.50
N ARG A 18 3.18 -15.98 -10.94
CA ARG A 18 4.46 -16.25 -11.58
C ARG A 18 4.30 -16.97 -12.92
N ARG A 19 3.46 -18.01 -12.96
CA ARG A 19 3.16 -18.77 -14.17
C ARG A 19 2.47 -17.90 -15.23
N ALA A 20 1.49 -17.09 -14.83
CA ALA A 20 0.74 -16.23 -15.76
C ALA A 20 1.61 -15.11 -16.38
N ARG A 21 2.57 -14.55 -15.63
CA ARG A 21 3.39 -13.41 -16.08
C ARG A 21 4.74 -13.83 -16.70
N GLY A 22 5.12 -15.10 -16.60
CA GLY A 22 6.35 -15.64 -17.18
C GLY A 22 7.60 -14.89 -16.71
N ARG A 23 8.59 -14.69 -17.58
CA ARG A 23 9.88 -14.05 -17.23
C ARG A 23 9.75 -12.63 -16.64
N GLY A 24 8.65 -11.93 -16.91
CA GLY A 24 8.39 -10.57 -16.42
C GLY A 24 7.76 -10.50 -15.02
N TRP A 25 7.50 -11.63 -14.37
CA TRP A 25 6.70 -11.68 -13.13
C TRP A 25 7.24 -10.78 -12.01
N ARG A 26 8.55 -10.69 -11.82
CA ARG A 26 9.15 -9.85 -10.77
C ARG A 26 8.83 -8.37 -10.97
N LYS A 27 8.98 -7.87 -12.19
CA LYS A 27 8.66 -6.48 -12.53
C LYS A 27 7.16 -6.21 -12.38
N ALA A 28 6.32 -7.16 -12.79
CA ALA A 28 4.88 -7.05 -12.63
C ALA A 28 4.45 -7.03 -11.15
N LEU A 29 5.08 -7.85 -10.31
CA LEU A 29 4.80 -7.88 -8.87
C LEU A 29 5.23 -6.57 -8.18
N LEU A 30 6.41 -6.05 -8.53
CA LEU A 30 6.87 -4.75 -8.01
C LEU A 30 5.92 -3.62 -8.43
N HIS A 31 5.48 -3.61 -9.69
CA HIS A 31 4.51 -2.61 -10.16
C HIS A 31 3.19 -2.72 -9.38
N LEU A 32 2.69 -3.94 -9.16
CA LEU A 32 1.48 -4.15 -8.37
C LEU A 32 1.64 -3.61 -6.94
N ALA A 33 2.78 -3.88 -6.29
CA ALA A 33 3.05 -3.39 -4.93
C ALA A 33 3.05 -1.85 -4.87
N VAL A 34 3.72 -1.18 -5.83
CA VAL A 34 3.75 0.29 -5.92
C VAL A 34 2.36 0.86 -6.15
N GLU A 35 1.55 0.23 -7.00
CA GLU A 35 0.19 0.69 -7.25
C GLU A 35 -0.72 0.56 -6.02
N GLU A 36 -0.60 -0.54 -5.27
CA GLU A 36 -1.35 -0.71 -4.03
C GLU A 36 -0.89 0.27 -2.93
N GLU A 37 0.41 0.54 -2.84
CA GLU A 37 0.96 1.57 -1.95
C GLU A 37 0.38 2.96 -2.28
N ARG A 38 0.36 3.34 -3.57
CA ARG A 38 -0.24 4.61 -4.02
C ARG A 38 -1.72 4.72 -3.66
N LYS A 39 -2.48 3.64 -3.85
CA LYS A 39 -3.91 3.59 -3.49
C LYS A 39 -4.11 3.72 -1.98
N ALA A 40 -3.31 3.02 -1.19
CA ALA A 40 -3.37 3.09 0.27
C ALA A 40 -3.07 4.51 0.75
N LEU A 41 -2.02 5.14 0.22
CA LEU A 41 -1.69 6.53 0.53
C LEU A 41 -2.81 7.50 0.15
N ALA A 42 -3.38 7.35 -1.05
CA ALA A 42 -4.49 8.20 -1.49
C ALA A 42 -5.72 8.08 -0.57
N ARG A 43 -6.07 6.87 -0.14
CA ARG A 43 -7.16 6.63 0.82
C ARG A 43 -6.87 7.31 2.16
N LEU A 44 -5.66 7.13 2.68
CA LEU A 44 -5.25 7.77 3.93
C LEU A 44 -5.34 9.30 3.84
N VAL A 45 -4.89 9.91 2.74
CA VAL A 45 -4.99 11.36 2.54
C VAL A 45 -6.45 11.83 2.55
N VAL A 46 -7.35 11.09 1.90
CA VAL A 46 -8.79 11.41 1.90
C VAL A 46 -9.36 11.32 3.32
N GLU A 47 -9.04 10.27 4.07
CA GLU A 47 -9.49 10.09 5.46
C GLU A 47 -8.97 11.18 6.38
N LEU A 48 -7.70 11.56 6.24
CA LEU A 48 -7.10 12.65 7.01
C LEU A 48 -7.79 13.98 6.70
N ARG A 49 -8.06 14.29 5.43
CA ARG A 49 -8.79 15.50 5.02
C ARG A 49 -10.20 15.54 5.61
N ALA A 50 -10.94 14.44 5.53
CA ALA A 50 -12.28 14.34 6.10
C ALA A 50 -12.26 14.55 7.61
N THR A 51 -11.29 13.94 8.30
CA THR A 51 -11.09 14.08 9.74
C THR A 51 -10.74 15.52 10.13
N ALA A 52 -9.82 16.15 9.40
CA ALA A 52 -9.43 17.54 9.59
C ALA A 52 -10.61 18.50 9.44
N ALA A 53 -11.37 18.36 8.36
CA ALA A 53 -12.57 19.16 8.10
C ALA A 53 -13.62 18.99 9.22
N SER A 54 -13.82 17.77 9.72
CA SER A 54 -14.75 17.51 10.84
C SER A 54 -14.36 18.19 12.15
N GLN A 55 -13.07 18.54 12.29
CA GLN A 55 -12.51 19.20 13.47
C GLN A 55 -12.22 20.70 13.23
N GLY A 56 -12.57 21.24 12.05
CA GLY A 56 -12.26 22.62 11.67
C GLY A 56 -10.76 22.90 11.48
N LEU A 57 -9.96 21.86 11.24
CA LEU A 57 -8.52 21.95 11.06
C LEU A 57 -8.16 22.15 9.58
N THR A 58 -7.14 22.96 9.32
CA THR A 58 -6.54 23.13 7.99
C THR A 58 -5.52 22.01 7.70
N GLU A 59 -5.14 21.84 6.43
CA GLU A 59 -4.10 20.87 6.05
C GLU A 59 -2.75 21.18 6.74
N GLU A 60 -2.35 22.45 6.85
CA GLU A 60 -1.15 22.85 7.62
C GLU A 60 -1.21 22.46 9.10
N GLU A 61 -2.37 22.62 9.75
CA GLU A 61 -2.53 22.29 11.18
C GLU A 61 -2.38 20.78 11.41
N VAL A 62 -2.88 19.97 10.48
CA VAL A 62 -2.77 18.52 10.51
C VAL A 62 -1.32 18.09 10.27
N ALA A 63 -0.67 18.64 9.26
CA ALA A 63 0.73 18.33 8.95
C ALA A 63 1.64 18.64 10.15
N ARG A 64 1.49 19.82 10.75
CA ARG A 64 2.26 20.24 11.94
C ARG A 64 2.08 19.30 13.14
N ARG A 65 0.88 18.73 13.32
CA ARG A 65 0.58 17.81 14.42
C ARG A 65 1.10 16.38 14.19
N LEU A 66 1.29 15.98 12.93
CA LEU A 66 1.79 14.66 12.57
C LEU A 66 3.33 14.60 12.50
N GLU A 67 4.01 15.75 12.42
CA GLU A 67 5.48 15.84 12.47
C GLU A 67 6.10 15.66 13.87
N VAL A 68 5.28 15.33 14.89
CA VAL A 68 5.68 15.16 16.30
C VAL A 68 6.16 13.74 16.61
#